data_AF-A0A739FHF5-F1
#
_entry.id   AF-A0A739FHF5-F1
#
_cell.length_a   1.000
_cell.length_b   1.000
_cell.length_c   1.000
_cell.angle_alpha   90.00
_cell.angle_beta   90.00
_cell.angle_gamma   90.00
#
_symmetry.space_group_name_H-M   'P 1'
#
loop_
_entity.id
_entity.type
_entity.pdbx_description
1 polymer ?
#
loop_
_entity_poly.entity_id
_entity_poly.type
_entity_poly.pdbx_seq_one_letter_code
_entity_poly.pdbx_strand_id
1 'polypeptide(L)'
;FATQLEAINKTIGGSKNEKYMKPINEYASLFLIQEIEMFFKKFNNKSIGENIATLRNELAHVDRKKELMNILTIGDYVKIGNYLKTIVTSYLLSDLGINNIIIEKYQAQTIQE
;
A
#
# COMPACT_ATOMS: atom_id res chain seq x y z
N PHE A 1 -0.93 6.74 -4.99
CA PHE A 1 -0.76 5.28 -5.01
C PHE A 1 -2.04 4.51 -4.65
N ALA A 2 -2.86 4.92 -3.66
CA ALA A 2 -4.11 4.21 -3.36
C ALA A 2 -5.06 4.07 -4.56
N THR A 3 -5.25 5.12 -5.37
CA THR A 3 -6.05 5.06 -6.61
C THR A 3 -5.46 4.08 -7.63
N GLN A 4 -4.14 3.98 -7.72
CA GLN A 4 -3.47 3.00 -8.58
C GLN A 4 -3.71 1.57 -8.11
N LEU A 5 -3.70 1.31 -6.80
CA LEU A 5 -4.10 0.00 -6.26
C LEU A 5 -5.56 -0.33 -6.61
N GLU A 6 -6.48 0.64 -6.50
CA GLU A 6 -7.88 0.41 -6.91
C GLU A 6 -8.00 0.09 -8.40
N ALA A 7 -7.16 0.70 -9.26
CA ALA A 7 -7.12 0.39 -10.69
C ALA A 7 -6.57 -1.02 -10.93
N ILE A 8 -5.44 -1.37 -10.31
CA ILE A 8 -4.86 -2.72 -10.37
C ILE A 8 -5.87 -3.76 -9.92
N ASN A 9 -6.57 -3.52 -8.81
CA ASN A 9 -7.60 -4.40 -8.28
C ASN A 9 -8.67 -4.71 -9.33
N LYS A 10 -9.12 -3.69 -10.08
CA LYS A 10 -10.09 -3.89 -11.17
C LYS A 10 -9.49 -4.72 -12.29
N THR A 11 -8.24 -4.45 -12.68
CA THR A 11 -7.53 -5.19 -13.73
C THR A 11 -7.40 -6.68 -13.40
N ILE A 12 -7.10 -7.02 -12.14
CA ILE A 12 -6.96 -8.42 -11.68
C ILE A 12 -8.30 -9.06 -11.22
N GLY A 13 -9.44 -8.47 -11.61
CA GLY A 13 -10.77 -9.01 -11.32
C GLY A 13 -11.15 -9.02 -9.83
N GLY A 14 -10.68 -8.05 -9.04
CA GLY A 14 -11.00 -7.91 -7.63
C GLY A 14 -12.34 -7.21 -7.36
N SER A 15 -12.97 -7.55 -6.24
CA SER A 15 -14.18 -6.88 -5.76
C SER A 15 -13.88 -5.51 -5.14
N LYS A 16 -14.93 -4.73 -4.87
CA LYS A 16 -14.79 -3.42 -4.20
C LYS A 16 -14.30 -3.53 -2.74
N ASN A 17 -14.58 -4.66 -2.09
CA ASN A 17 -14.27 -4.86 -0.66
C ASN A 17 -12.79 -5.17 -0.43
N GLU A 18 -12.09 -5.63 -1.47
CA GLU A 18 -10.66 -5.97 -1.44
C GLU A 18 -9.80 -4.96 -2.22
N LYS A 19 -10.36 -3.78 -2.54
CA LYS A 19 -9.79 -2.79 -3.48
C LYS A 19 -8.35 -2.35 -3.22
N TYR A 20 -7.84 -2.54 -2.01
CA TYR A 20 -6.42 -2.37 -1.67
C TYR A 20 -5.75 -3.70 -1.36
N MET A 21 -6.42 -4.58 -0.60
CA MET A 21 -5.84 -5.82 -0.11
C MET A 21 -5.51 -6.80 -1.22
N LYS A 22 -6.32 -6.94 -2.27
CA LYS A 22 -6.04 -7.89 -3.35
C LYS A 22 -4.75 -7.54 -4.11
N PRO A 23 -4.54 -6.30 -4.58
CA PRO A 23 -3.24 -5.91 -5.14
C PRO A 23 -2.06 -6.09 -4.18
N ILE A 24 -2.26 -5.80 -2.88
CA ILE A 24 -1.22 -5.99 -1.87
C ILE A 24 -0.86 -7.48 -1.77
N ASN A 25 -1.85 -8.35 -1.62
CA ASN A 25 -1.63 -9.78 -1.46
C ASN A 25 -1.03 -10.44 -2.71
N GLU A 26 -1.34 -9.92 -3.90
CA GLU A 26 -0.85 -10.44 -5.18
C GLU A 26 0.58 -9.98 -5.49
N TYR A 27 0.92 -8.72 -5.18
CA TYR A 27 2.16 -8.10 -5.66
C TYR A 27 3.14 -7.68 -4.58
N ALA A 28 2.79 -7.79 -3.29
CA ALA A 28 3.72 -7.56 -2.20
C ALA A 28 4.31 -8.89 -1.70
N SER A 29 5.62 -8.90 -1.48
CA SER A 29 6.29 -9.94 -0.71
C SER A 29 5.72 -10.01 0.70
N LEU A 30 5.81 -11.19 1.34
CA LEU A 30 5.41 -11.36 2.73
C LEU A 30 6.12 -10.36 3.67
N PHE A 31 7.39 -10.07 3.39
CA PHE A 31 8.17 -9.08 4.13
C PHE A 31 7.57 -7.67 4.03
N LEU A 32 7.22 -7.23 2.81
CA LEU A 32 6.59 -5.93 2.62
C LEU A 32 5.21 -5.84 3.30
N ILE A 33 4.41 -6.91 3.24
CA ILE A 33 3.11 -6.96 3.95
C ILE A 33 3.33 -6.77 5.46
N GLN A 34 4.28 -7.50 6.04
CA GLN A 34 4.62 -7.38 7.47
C GLN A 34 5.08 -5.97 7.85
N GLU A 35 5.90 -5.34 7.02
CA GLU A 35 6.34 -3.96 7.23
C GLU A 35 5.17 -2.96 7.23
N ILE A 36 4.20 -3.13 6.31
CA ILE A 36 2.99 -2.30 6.26
C ILE A 36 2.11 -2.54 7.49
N GLU A 37 1.94 -3.80 7.91
CA GLU A 37 1.18 -4.13 9.13
C GLU A 37 1.83 -3.52 10.37
N MET A 38 3.15 -3.68 10.52
CA MET A 38 3.91 -3.11 11.64
C MET A 38 3.87 -1.59 11.64
N PHE A 39 3.85 -0.96 10.46
CA PHE A 39 3.66 0.49 10.34
C PHE A 39 2.32 0.93 10.93
N PHE A 40 1.20 0.33 10.51
CA PHE A 40 -0.12 0.74 10.97
C PHE A 40 -0.43 0.35 12.42
N LYS A 41 0.12 -0.78 12.89
CA LYS A 41 -0.03 -1.23 14.29
C LYS A 41 0.46 -0.22 15.33
N LYS A 42 1.37 0.70 14.95
CA LYS A 42 1.83 1.79 15.82
C LYS A 42 0.73 2.79 16.17
N PHE A 43 -0.30 2.88 15.32
CA PHE A 43 -1.32 3.93 15.39
C PHE A 43 -2.69 3.37 15.80
N ASN A 44 -3.03 2.15 15.37
CA ASN A 44 -4.31 1.50 15.68
C ASN A 44 -4.30 -0.01 15.34
N ASN A 45 -5.42 -0.68 15.57
CA ASN A 45 -5.64 -2.11 15.28
C ASN A 45 -6.53 -2.35 14.05
N LYS A 46 -6.72 -1.35 13.17
CA LYS A 46 -7.51 -1.50 11.94
C LYS A 46 -6.69 -2.28 10.89
N SER A 47 -7.38 -2.87 9.92
CA SER A 47 -6.72 -3.55 8.81
C SER A 47 -5.93 -2.59 7.92
N ILE A 48 -4.99 -3.12 7.12
CA ILE A 48 -4.22 -2.32 6.14
C ILE A 48 -5.18 -1.60 5.17
N GLY A 49 -6.18 -2.32 4.65
CA GLY A 49 -7.15 -1.76 3.72
C GLY A 49 -7.96 -0.60 4.32
N GLU A 50 -8.41 -0.72 5.57
CA GLU A 50 -9.14 0.35 6.27
C GLU A 50 -8.27 1.58 6.52
N ASN A 51 -7.01 1.37 6.91
CA ASN A 51 -6.07 2.47 7.12
C ASN A 51 -5.74 3.22 5.83
N ILE A 52 -5.50 2.50 4.72
CA ILE A 52 -5.31 3.11 3.39
C ILE A 52 -6.57 3.87 2.95
N ALA A 53 -7.76 3.29 3.17
CA ALA A 53 -9.03 3.96 2.87
C ALA A 53 -9.16 5.28 3.64
N THR A 54 -8.86 5.23 4.94
CA THR A 54 -8.93 6.37 5.85
C THR A 54 -7.97 7.47 5.38
N LEU A 55 -6.69 7.16 5.16
CA LEU A 55 -5.71 8.13 4.67
C LEU A 55 -6.09 8.75 3.34
N ARG A 56 -6.50 7.93 2.36
CA ARG A 56 -6.94 8.43 1.05
C ARG A 56 -8.09 9.41 1.20
N ASN A 57 -9.10 9.05 1.99
CA ASN A 57 -10.29 9.88 2.19
C ASN A 57 -9.96 11.18 2.91
N GLU A 58 -9.08 11.14 3.92
CA GLU A 58 -8.63 12.33 4.63
C GLU A 58 -7.82 13.27 3.75
N LEU A 59 -6.95 12.75 2.88
CA LEU A 59 -6.19 13.55 1.92
C LEU A 59 -7.08 14.16 0.83
N ALA A 60 -8.10 13.44 0.37
CA ALA A 60 -8.96 13.89 -0.73
C ALA A 60 -10.03 14.93 -0.31
N HIS A 61 -10.41 14.98 0.96
CA HIS A 61 -11.52 15.80 1.43
C HIS A 61 -11.10 16.68 2.62
N VAL A 62 -11.08 18.00 2.43
CA VAL A 62 -10.65 18.97 3.45
C VAL A 62 -11.49 18.87 4.73
N ASP A 63 -12.81 18.77 4.59
CA ASP A 63 -13.76 18.75 5.72
C ASP A 63 -13.80 17.42 6.49
N ARG A 64 -13.09 16.39 6.01
CA ARG A 64 -13.07 15.08 6.67
C ARG A 64 -12.27 15.18 7.97
N LYS A 65 -12.79 14.58 9.05
CA LYS A 65 -12.06 14.35 10.30
C LYS A 65 -10.73 13.65 10.02
N LYS A 66 -9.64 14.21 10.53
CA LYS A 66 -8.25 13.78 10.30
C LYS A 66 -7.80 12.80 11.41
N GLU A 67 -8.21 11.54 11.34
CA GLU A 67 -7.85 10.52 12.32
C GLU A 67 -6.37 10.14 12.19
N LEU A 68 -5.95 9.76 10.99
CA LEU A 68 -4.56 9.36 10.74
C LEU A 68 -3.69 10.57 10.41
N MET A 69 -4.24 11.56 9.72
CA MET A 69 -3.44 12.69 9.28
C MET A 69 -2.89 13.55 10.42
N ASN A 70 -3.56 13.57 11.58
CA ASN A 70 -3.13 14.31 12.76
C ASN A 70 -2.03 13.61 13.57
N ILE A 71 -1.82 12.30 13.36
CA ILE A 71 -0.86 11.49 14.14
C ILE A 71 0.36 11.07 13.32
N LEU A 72 0.24 11.00 12.00
CA LEU A 72 1.36 10.67 11.11
C LEU A 72 2.28 11.86 10.92
N THR A 73 3.58 11.62 11.03
CA THR A 73 4.61 12.59 10.64
C THR A 73 4.78 12.63 9.12
N ILE A 74 5.42 13.67 8.59
CA ILE A 74 5.80 13.74 7.17
C ILE A 74 6.61 12.50 6.76
N GLY A 75 7.53 12.03 7.62
CA GLY A 75 8.31 10.81 7.37
C GLY A 75 7.43 9.57 7.24
N ASP A 76 6.37 9.48 8.04
CA ASP A 76 5.41 8.36 7.95
C ASP A 76 4.64 8.37 6.63
N TYR A 77 4.25 9.55 6.12
CA TYR A 77 3.62 9.66 4.79
C TYR A 77 4.55 9.24 3.67
N VAL A 78 5.82 9.65 3.73
CA VAL A 78 6.83 9.23 2.76
C VAL A 78 6.98 7.71 2.81
N LYS A 79 7.08 7.14 4.02
CA LYS A 79 7.24 5.69 4.23
C LYS A 79 6.07 4.88 3.68
N ILE A 80 4.83 5.19 4.07
CA ILE A 80 3.67 4.48 3.53
C ILE A 80 3.50 4.74 2.03
N GLY A 81 3.79 5.96 1.56
CA GLY A 81 3.80 6.29 0.14
C GLY A 81 4.75 5.41 -0.66
N ASN A 82 5.97 5.20 -0.15
CA ASN A 82 6.97 4.32 -0.75
C ASN A 82 6.51 2.86 -0.76
N TYR A 83 5.91 2.35 0.33
CA TYR A 83 5.36 0.99 0.33
C TYR A 83 4.30 0.79 -0.76
N LEU A 84 3.34 1.72 -0.86
CA LEU A 84 2.28 1.62 -1.89
C LEU A 84 2.86 1.80 -3.30
N LYS A 85 3.86 2.67 -3.48
CA LYS A 85 4.58 2.82 -4.75
C LYS A 85 5.28 1.53 -5.15
N THR A 86 5.99 0.89 -4.22
CA THR A 86 6.71 -0.38 -4.45
C THR A 86 5.76 -1.49 -4.90
N ILE A 87 4.55 -1.57 -4.34
CA ILE A 87 3.53 -2.53 -4.78
C ILE A 87 3.07 -2.23 -6.21
N VAL A 88 2.80 -0.96 -6.52
CA VAL A 88 2.42 -0.55 -7.88
C VAL A 88 3.54 -0.85 -8.89
N THR A 89 4.80 -0.58 -8.54
CA THR A 89 5.94 -0.94 -9.38
C THR A 89 6.04 -2.45 -9.56
N SER A 90 5.78 -3.23 -8.51
CA SER A 90 5.84 -4.70 -8.55
C SER A 90 4.79 -5.29 -9.50
N TYR A 91 3.58 -4.72 -9.52
CA TYR A 91 2.57 -5.03 -10.54
C TYR A 91 3.10 -4.77 -11.95
N LEU A 92 3.68 -3.59 -12.21
CA LEU A 92 4.20 -3.25 -13.53
C LEU A 92 5.35 -4.15 -13.97
N LEU A 93 6.25 -4.51 -13.06
CA LEU A 93 7.34 -5.46 -13.34
C LEU A 93 6.80 -6.85 -13.64
N SER A 94 5.78 -7.30 -12.90
CA SER A 94 5.11 -8.57 -13.15
C SER A 94 4.42 -8.60 -14.52
N ASP A 95 3.75 -7.51 -14.90
CA ASP A 95 3.11 -7.33 -16.22
C ASP A 95 4.13 -7.37 -17.37
N LEU A 96 5.35 -6.89 -17.13
CA LEU A 96 6.49 -7.00 -18.05
C LEU A 96 7.15 -8.40 -18.08
N GLY A 97 6.63 -9.37 -17.31
CA GLY A 97 7.15 -10.73 -17.25
C GLY A 97 8.41 -10.89 -16.40
N ILE A 98 8.75 -9.92 -15.55
CA ILE A 98 9.89 -10.04 -14.63
C ILE A 98 9.58 -11.10 -13.57
N ASN A 99 10.56 -11.96 -13.30
CA ASN A 99 10.42 -13.05 -12.34
C ASN A 99 10.15 -12.53 -10.92
N ASN A 100 9.21 -13.17 -10.21
CA ASN A 100 8.82 -12.77 -8.86
C ASN A 100 10.00 -12.71 -7.86
N ILE A 101 10.99 -13.61 -7.96
CA ILE A 101 12.18 -13.60 -7.09
C ILE A 101 12.98 -12.31 -7.24
N ILE A 102 13.04 -11.75 -8.45
CA ILE A 102 13.73 -10.47 -8.71
C ILE A 102 12.91 -9.32 -8.16
N ILE A 103 11.58 -9.37 -8.32
CA ILE A 103 10.65 -8.38 -7.79
C ILE A 103 10.75 -8.33 -6.26
N GLU A 104 10.71 -9.46 -5.56
CA GLU A 104 10.83 -9.51 -4.09
C GLU A 104 12.16 -8.92 -3.60
N LYS A 105 13.27 -9.19 -4.30
CA LYS A 105 14.57 -8.57 -4.00
C LYS A 105 14.53 -7.05 -4.16
N TYR A 106 13.92 -6.56 -5.24
CA TYR A 106 13.72 -5.13 -5.47
C TYR A 106 12.90 -4.50 -4.34
N GLN A 107 11.83 -5.16 -3.90
CA GLN A 107 11.01 -4.66 -2.80
C GLN A 107 11.82 -4.55 -1.51
N ALA A 108 12.57 -5.59 -1.14
CA ALA A 108 13.40 -5.60 0.06
C ALA A 108 14.46 -4.49 0.06
N GLN A 109 15.11 -4.24 -1.09
CA GLN A 109 16.07 -3.14 -1.23
C GLN A 109 15.40 -1.77 -1.10
N THR A 110 14.27 -1.58 -1.77
CA THR A 110 13.58 -0.27 -1.84
C THR A 110 13.01 0.19 -0.49
N ILE A 111 12.66 -0.74 0.40
CA ILE A 111 11.98 -0.41 1.66
C ILE A 111 12.91 -0.33 2.89
N GLN A 112 14.18 -0.69 2.71
CA GLN A 112 15.21 -0.55 3.75
C GLN A 112 15.94 0.80 3.70
N GLU A 113 15.77 1.55 2.60
CA GLU A 113 16.26 2.93 2.42
C GLU A 113 15.32 3.96 3.06
#